data_AF-A0A3D2BAP3-F1
#
_entry.id   AF-A0A3D2BAP3-F1
#
_cell.length_a   1.000
_cell.length_b   1.000
_cell.length_c   1.000
_cell.angle_alpha   90.00
_cell.angle_beta   90.00
_cell.angle_gamma   90.00
#
_symmetry.space_group_name_H-M   'P 1'
#
loop_
_entity.id
_entity.type
_entity.pdbx_description
1 polymer ?
#
loop_
_entity_poly.entity_id
_entity_poly.type
_entity_poly.pdbx_seq_one_letter_code
_entity_poly.pdbx_strand_id
1 'polypeptide(L)'
;MLKTMQKHGVTLALFAAVLTGMTALVNGLTKSTIDEQAARQQKALFDQVIPADIYDNDLQKSCYLVQTPALGKGTHRIFIARKDDTPTGVVMETTAPDGYSGAIR
;
A
#
# COMPACT_ATOMS: atom_id res chain seq x y z
N MET A 1 27.79 39.63 -16.73
CA MET A 1 27.18 38.34 -17.09
C MET A 1 27.02 37.40 -15.90
N LEU A 2 28.09 37.05 -15.16
CA LEU A 2 28.01 36.09 -14.04
C LEU A 2 27.01 36.47 -12.93
N LYS A 3 26.95 37.75 -12.54
CA LYS A 3 25.99 38.26 -11.52
C LYS A 3 24.52 38.06 -11.91
N THR A 4 24.20 38.16 -13.20
CA THR A 4 22.83 37.97 -13.70
C THR A 4 22.45 36.49 -13.67
N MET A 5 23.36 35.59 -14.08
CA MET A 5 23.18 34.14 -13.97
C MET A 5 23.02 33.70 -12.50
N GLN A 6 23.84 34.22 -11.58
CA GLN A 6 23.70 33.94 -10.16
C GLN A 6 22.33 34.37 -9.62
N LYS A 7 21.85 35.56 -9.99
CA LYS A 7 20.55 36.07 -9.53
C LYS A 7 19.40 35.14 -9.96
N HIS A 8 19.36 34.74 -11.23
CA HIS A 8 18.31 33.84 -11.71
C HIS A 8 18.45 32.42 -11.15
N GLY A 9 19.67 31.91 -10.99
CA GLY A 9 19.92 30.61 -10.36
C GLY A 9 19.44 30.56 -8.91
N VAL A 10 19.71 31.62 -8.13
CA VAL A 10 19.24 31.73 -6.73
C VAL A 10 17.72 31.83 -6.67
N THR A 11 17.08 32.61 -7.55
CA THR A 11 15.61 32.67 -7.61
C THR A 11 15.01 31.30 -7.93
N LEU A 12 15.59 30.56 -8.87
CA LEU A 12 15.11 29.23 -9.23
C LEU A 12 15.29 28.23 -8.08
N ALA A 13 16.43 28.26 -7.40
CA ALA A 13 16.68 27.40 -6.24
C ALA A 13 15.71 27.66 -5.09
N LEU A 14 15.43 28.94 -4.78
CA LEU A 14 14.43 29.32 -3.78
C LEU A 14 13.03 28.83 -4.17
N PHE A 15 12.64 29.03 -5.43
CA PHE A 15 11.34 28.57 -5.92
C PHE A 15 11.20 27.05 -5.82
N ALA A 16 12.22 26.30 -6.24
CA ALA A 16 12.25 24.85 -6.14
C ALA A 16 12.18 24.37 -4.68
N ALA A 17 12.92 25.01 -3.77
CA ALA A 17 12.88 24.69 -2.35
C ALA A 17 11.49 24.93 -1.74
N VAL A 18 10.84 26.04 -2.07
CA VAL A 18 9.49 26.38 -1.60
C VAL A 18 8.46 25.38 -2.11
N LEU A 19 8.44 25.07 -3.40
CA LEU A 19 7.49 24.11 -3.97
C LEU A 19 7.69 22.69 -3.44
N THR A 20 8.95 22.25 -3.33
CA THR A 20 9.28 20.93 -2.78
C THR A 20 8.87 20.87 -1.30
N GLY A 21 9.16 21.90 -0.52
CA GLY A 21 8.75 22.00 0.87
C GLY A 21 7.23 21.98 1.04
N MET A 22 6.50 22.75 0.22
CA MET A 22 5.04 22.76 0.21
C MET A 22 4.48 21.38 -0.12
N THR A 23 5.04 20.69 -1.12
CA THR A 23 4.62 19.35 -1.51
C THR A 23 4.90 18.33 -0.40
N ALA A 24 6.06 18.44 0.25
CA ALA A 24 6.42 17.59 1.39
C ALA A 24 5.49 17.78 2.58
N LEU A 25 5.07 19.04 2.87
CA LEU A 25 4.10 19.33 3.91
C LEU A 25 2.73 18.73 3.59
N VAL A 26 2.23 18.93 2.36
CA VAL A 26 0.95 18.34 1.92
C VAL A 26 1.02 16.81 2.01
N ASN A 27 2.10 16.19 1.56
CA ASN A 27 2.32 14.76 1.67
C ASN A 27 2.32 14.30 3.14
N GLY A 28 3.03 15.00 4.02
CA GLY A 28 3.08 14.67 5.44
C GLY A 28 1.71 14.75 6.12
N LEU A 29 0.93 15.80 5.82
CA LEU A 29 -0.41 16.00 6.38
C LEU A 29 -1.44 15.03 5.81
N THR A 30 -1.30 14.63 4.54
CA THR A 30 -2.27 13.75 3.86
C THR A 30 -1.95 12.27 4.09
N LYS A 31 -0.75 11.95 4.59
CA LYS A 31 -0.29 10.57 4.78
C LYS A 31 -1.24 9.74 5.66
N SER A 32 -1.71 10.29 6.78
CA SER A 32 -2.64 9.58 7.66
C SER A 32 -3.96 9.26 6.95
N THR A 33 -4.50 10.21 6.18
CA THR A 33 -5.72 10.02 5.40
C THR A 33 -5.52 8.96 4.32
N ILE A 34 -4.38 8.95 3.64
CA ILE A 34 -4.07 7.95 2.61
C ILE A 34 -3.98 6.56 3.23
N ASP A 35 -3.29 6.42 4.37
CA ASP A 35 -3.11 5.14 5.04
C ASP A 35 -4.48 4.59 5.54
N GLU A 36 -5.37 5.45 6.05
CA GLU A 36 -6.74 5.07 6.41
C GLU A 36 -7.61 4.69 5.20
N GLN A 37 -7.54 5.44 4.11
CA GLN A 37 -8.30 5.14 2.89
C GLN A 37 -7.79 3.84 2.24
N ALA A 38 -6.48 3.60 2.25
CA ALA A 38 -5.89 2.35 1.77
C ALA A 38 -6.38 1.15 2.60
N ALA A 39 -6.41 1.29 3.93
CA ALA A 39 -6.97 0.27 4.81
C ALA A 39 -8.45 0.01 4.51
N ARG A 40 -9.27 1.04 4.31
CA ARG A 40 -10.69 0.88 3.94
C ARG A 40 -10.86 0.17 2.60
N GLN A 41 -10.06 0.54 1.59
CA GLN A 41 -10.11 -0.09 0.27
C GLN A 41 -9.72 -1.58 0.34
N GLN A 42 -8.66 -1.90 1.09
CA GLN A 42 -8.27 -3.29 1.32
C GLN A 42 -9.38 -4.07 2.04
N LYS A 43 -10.06 -3.44 3.01
CA LYS A 43 -11.22 -4.07 3.67
C LYS A 43 -12.32 -4.39 2.67
N ALA A 44 -12.66 -3.43 1.81
CA ALA A 44 -13.71 -3.61 0.81
C ALA A 44 -13.39 -4.73 -0.19
N LEU A 45 -12.10 -4.96 -0.49
CA LEU A 45 -11.67 -6.12 -1.29
C LEU A 45 -11.83 -7.42 -0.51
N PHE A 46 -11.47 -7.44 0.77
CA PHE A 46 -11.62 -8.65 1.60
C PHE A 46 -13.08 -9.03 1.80
N ASP A 47 -13.96 -8.06 2.02
CA ASP A 47 -15.42 -8.28 2.16
C ASP A 47 -16.05 -8.85 0.87
N GLN A 48 -15.43 -8.67 -0.30
CA GLN A 48 -15.87 -9.32 -1.55
C GLN A 48 -15.47 -10.80 -1.63
N VAL A 49 -14.40 -11.20 -0.94
CA VAL A 49 -13.85 -12.56 -1.00
C VAL A 49 -14.39 -13.42 0.15
N ILE A 50 -14.49 -12.85 1.34
CA ILE A 50 -14.95 -13.53 2.56
C ILE A 50 -16.13 -12.73 3.15
N PRO A 51 -17.32 -13.34 3.27
CA PRO A 51 -18.46 -12.74 3.95
C PRO A 51 -18.11 -12.27 5.37
N ALA A 52 -18.57 -11.07 5.74
CA ALA A 52 -18.22 -10.45 7.03
C ALA A 52 -18.85 -11.15 8.25
N ASP A 53 -19.81 -12.06 8.05
CA ASP A 53 -20.52 -12.82 9.10
C ASP A 53 -19.76 -14.06 9.60
N ILE A 54 -18.72 -14.47 8.88
CA ILE A 54 -17.93 -15.68 9.19
C ILE A 54 -16.60 -15.39 9.88
N TYR A 55 -16.29 -14.15 10.26
CA TYR A 55 -15.10 -13.80 11.03
C TYR A 55 -15.32 -12.59 11.95
N ASP A 56 -14.58 -12.51 13.06
CA ASP A 56 -14.65 -11.42 14.05
C ASP A 56 -13.29 -10.73 14.30
N ASN A 57 -12.21 -11.28 13.76
CA ASN A 57 -10.87 -10.76 13.94
C ASN A 57 -10.54 -9.62 12.96
N ASP A 58 -9.55 -8.79 13.33
CA ASP A 58 -8.97 -7.80 12.42
C ASP A 58 -8.15 -8.50 11.33
N LEU A 59 -8.82 -8.82 10.21
CA LEU A 59 -8.25 -9.56 9.09
C LEU A 59 -7.05 -8.84 8.45
N GLN A 60 -7.00 -7.51 8.49
CA GLN A 60 -5.89 -6.74 7.91
C GLN A 60 -4.61 -6.86 8.75
N LYS A 61 -4.76 -7.05 10.06
CA LYS A 61 -3.63 -7.29 10.97
C LYS A 61 -3.16 -8.73 10.98
N SER A 62 -3.93 -9.69 10.47
CA SER A 62 -3.53 -11.11 10.41
C SER A 62 -2.66 -11.44 9.18
N CYS A 63 -1.74 -10.54 8.80
CA CYS A 63 -0.85 -10.73 7.65
C CYS A 63 0.30 -11.69 7.98
N TYR A 64 0.31 -12.85 7.33
CA TYR A 64 1.39 -13.83 7.38
C TYR A 64 2.13 -13.84 6.04
N LEU A 65 3.46 -13.85 6.12
CA LEU A 65 4.33 -14.07 4.97
C LEU A 65 4.67 -15.56 4.93
N VAL A 66 4.20 -16.24 3.88
CA VAL A 66 4.41 -17.67 3.72
C VAL A 66 5.18 -17.93 2.43
N GLN A 67 6.22 -18.73 2.54
CA GLN A 67 7.00 -19.22 1.41
C GLN A 67 6.91 -20.74 1.41
N THR A 68 6.10 -21.29 0.50
CA THR A 68 5.95 -22.74 0.35
C THR A 68 5.83 -23.08 -1.12
N PRO A 69 6.45 -24.19 -1.59
CA PRO A 69 6.34 -24.62 -2.99
C PRO A 69 4.89 -24.79 -3.47
N ALA A 70 3.96 -25.11 -2.55
CA ALA A 70 2.54 -25.27 -2.85
C ALA A 70 1.84 -23.97 -3.30
N LEU A 71 2.38 -22.80 -2.94
CA LEU A 71 1.84 -21.50 -3.32
C LEU A 71 2.55 -20.89 -4.53
N GLY A 72 3.56 -21.58 -5.06
CA GLY A 72 4.38 -21.12 -6.18
C GLY A 72 5.70 -20.50 -5.74
N LYS A 73 6.33 -19.74 -6.65
CA LYS A 73 7.62 -19.11 -6.41
C LYS A 73 7.41 -17.73 -5.79
N GLY A 74 8.09 -17.50 -4.66
CA GLY A 74 8.13 -16.20 -3.99
C GLY A 74 7.53 -16.23 -2.60
N THR A 75 7.37 -15.04 -2.02
CA THR A 75 6.73 -14.85 -0.72
C THR A 75 5.30 -14.40 -0.94
N HIS A 76 4.34 -15.14 -0.39
CA HIS A 76 2.92 -14.86 -0.51
C HIS A 76 2.39 -14.25 0.78
N ARG A 77 1.55 -13.22 0.65
CA ARG A 77 0.83 -12.62 1.77
C ARG A 77 -0.49 -13.36 1.95
N ILE A 78 -0.70 -13.84 3.16
CA ILE A 78 -1.88 -14.60 3.56
C ILE A 78 -2.52 -13.90 4.75
N PHE A 79 -3.83 -13.72 4.70
CA PHE A 79 -4.64 -13.16 5.76
C PHE A 79 -5.60 -14.23 6.26
N ILE A 80 -5.53 -14.55 7.54
CA ILE A 80 -6.34 -15.61 8.15
C ILE A 80 -7.55 -14.97 8.84
N ALA A 81 -8.74 -15.33 8.38
CA ALA A 81 -10.01 -15.00 8.99
C ALA A 81 -10.30 -16.02 10.10
N ARG A 82 -10.70 -15.51 11.27
CA ARG A 82 -11.01 -16.29 12.47
C ARG A 82 -12.33 -15.81 13.04
N LYS A 83 -13.07 -16.74 13.63
CA LYS A 83 -14.26 -16.48 14.44
C LYS A 83 -14.10 -17.23 15.74
N ASP A 84 -14.21 -16.55 16.88
CA ASP A 84 -13.99 -17.14 18.20
C ASP A 84 -12.66 -17.94 18.26
N ASP A 85 -11.58 -17.34 17.74
CA ASP A 85 -10.23 -17.93 17.60
C ASP A 85 -10.11 -19.16 16.68
N THR A 86 -11.21 -19.59 16.06
CA THR A 86 -11.23 -20.69 15.10
C THR A 86 -11.00 -20.17 13.68
N PRO A 87 -10.03 -20.70 12.90
CA PRO A 87 -9.84 -20.31 11.51
C PRO A 87 -11.05 -20.65 10.64
N THR A 88 -11.66 -19.65 10.02
CA THR A 88 -12.87 -19.80 9.19
C THR A 88 -12.60 -19.56 7.71
N GLY A 89 -11.50 -18.89 7.37
CA GLY A 89 -11.15 -18.61 5.97
C GLY A 89 -9.76 -18.04 5.80
N VAL A 90 -9.33 -17.98 4.55
CA VAL A 90 -8.01 -17.47 4.16
C VAL A 90 -8.14 -16.60 2.92
N VAL A 91 -7.63 -15.37 2.97
CA VAL A 91 -7.42 -14.52 1.81
C VAL A 91 -5.94 -14.56 1.45
N MET A 92 -5.62 -14.78 0.18
CA MET A 92 -4.23 -14.78 -0.29
C MET A 92 -4.08 -13.89 -1.51
N GLU A 93 -2.95 -13.19 -1.58
CA GLU A 93 -2.56 -12.41 -2.76
C GLU A 93 -1.86 -13.33 -3.77
N THR A 94 -2.38 -13.37 -5.00
CA THR A 94 -1.79 -14.15 -6.09
C THR A 94 -1.11 -13.22 -7.08
N THR A 95 0.13 -13.54 -7.46
CA THR A 95 0.82 -12.79 -8.52
C THR A 95 0.81 -13.58 -9.82
N ALA A 96 0.30 -12.98 -10.89
CA ALA A 96 0.51 -13.49 -12.25
C ALA A 96 1.77 -12.80 -12.81
N PRO A 97 2.93 -13.48 -12.88
CA PRO A 97 4.21 -12.84 -13.20
C PRO A 97 4.29 -12.34 -14.65
N ASP A 98 3.57 -12.98 -15.58
CA ASP A 98 3.66 -12.74 -17.03
C ASP A 98 2.40 -12.02 -17.57
N GLY A 99 1.97 -10.93 -16.94
CA GLY A 99 0.90 -10.08 -17.48
C GLY A 99 1.38 -9.26 -18.68
N TYR A 100 0.45 -8.82 -19.54
CA TYR A 100 0.73 -8.00 -20.74
C TYR A 100 1.53 -6.72 -20.45
N SER A 101 1.54 -6.24 -19.20
CA SER A 101 2.28 -5.05 -18.76
C SER A 101 3.13 -5.30 -17.50
N GLY A 102 3.51 -6.56 -17.27
CA GLY A 102 4.25 -7.00 -16.08
C GLY A 102 3.36 -7.72 -15.06
N ALA A 103 3.88 -7.89 -13.85
CA ALA A 103 3.23 -8.70 -12.82
C ALA A 103 1.89 -8.09 -12.36
N ILE A 104 0.82 -8.88 -12.36
CA ILE A 104 -0.49 -8.52 -11.81
C ILE A 104 -0.57 -9.01 -10.37
N ARG A 105 -0.92 -8.12 -9.43
CA ARG A 105 -1.11 -8.41 -8.01
C ARG A 105 -2.52 -8.05 -7.58
#